data_AF-A0A941SQ88-F1
#
_entry.id   AF-A0A941SQ88-F1
#
_cell.length_a   1.000
_cell.length_b   1.000
_cell.length_c   1.000
_cell.angle_alpha   90.00
_cell.angle_beta   90.00
_cell.angle_gamma   90.00
#
_symmetry.space_group_name_H-M   'P 1'
#
loop_
_entity.id
_entity.type
_entity.pdbx_description
1 polymer ?
#
loop_
_entity_poly.entity_id
_entity_poly.type
_entity_poly.pdbx_seq_one_letter_code
_entity_poly.pdbx_strand_id
1 'polypeptide(L)'
;MWRTFTALSGALVLMACGDGAPHEFPASAQAQFSATCPSSDPVCACTWDKIAREMTYEQYQAAVARFRREGLMDTHITHARTVCVEQHPHSGN
;
A
#
# COMPACT_ATOMS: atom_id res chain seq x y z
N MET A 1 -15.24 46.33 -32.06
CA MET A 1 -16.15 45.29 -32.58
C MET A 1 -15.32 44.09 -33.01
N TRP A 2 -15.78 42.88 -32.66
CA TRP A 2 -15.41 41.55 -33.20
C TRP A 2 -14.39 40.65 -32.46
N ARG A 3 -14.90 40.01 -31.39
CA ARG A 3 -14.96 38.55 -31.04
C ARG A 3 -13.67 37.68 -31.06
N THR A 4 -13.25 37.30 -29.85
CA THR A 4 -13.03 35.93 -29.31
C THR A 4 -12.53 34.81 -30.22
N PHE A 5 -11.31 34.32 -29.95
CA PHE A 5 -10.73 32.99 -30.24
C PHE A 5 -9.49 32.88 -29.33
N THR A 6 -9.18 31.85 -28.54
CA THR A 6 -9.70 30.50 -28.35
C THR A 6 -9.16 30.05 -26.98
N ALA A 7 -10.03 29.55 -26.11
CA ALA A 7 -9.63 28.70 -25.00
C ALA A 7 -8.98 27.43 -25.56
N LEU A 8 -7.89 26.90 -24.98
CA LEU A 8 -7.65 25.46 -24.97
C LEU A 8 -6.47 25.11 -24.03
N SER A 9 -6.83 24.40 -22.95
CA SER A 9 -6.05 23.30 -22.36
C SER A 9 -4.80 23.71 -21.56
N GLY A 10 -4.82 23.80 -20.23
CA GLY A 10 -5.37 22.79 -19.32
C GLY A 10 -4.43 21.59 -19.21
N ALA A 11 -3.14 21.82 -18.93
CA ALA A 11 -2.24 20.74 -18.54
C ALA A 11 -2.60 20.33 -17.11
N LEU A 12 -3.29 19.20 -16.99
CA LEU A 12 -3.64 18.55 -15.75
C LEU A 12 -2.36 18.33 -14.92
N VAL A 13 -2.25 19.09 -13.83
CA VAL A 13 -1.43 18.68 -12.69
C VAL A 13 -2.10 17.41 -12.18
N LEU A 14 -1.46 16.26 -12.39
CA LEU A 14 -1.78 15.03 -11.68
C LEU A 14 -1.54 15.34 -10.20
N MET A 15 -2.57 15.84 -9.53
CA MET A 15 -2.69 15.67 -8.09
C MET A 15 -2.49 14.18 -7.86
N ALA A 16 -1.39 13.83 -7.19
CA ALA A 16 -1.26 12.57 -6.50
C ALA A 16 -2.38 12.55 -5.44
N CYS A 17 -3.59 12.20 -5.87
CA CYS A 17 -4.70 11.83 -5.01
C CYS A 17 -4.37 10.43 -4.49
N GLY A 18 -3.53 10.41 -3.49
CA GLY A 18 -3.31 9.26 -2.64
C GLY A 18 -2.78 9.87 -1.37
N ASP A 19 -3.55 9.75 -0.30
CA ASP A 19 -3.10 9.97 1.07
C ASP A 19 -1.94 8.98 1.30
N GLY A 20 -0.77 9.35 0.79
CA GLY A 20 0.38 8.48 0.67
C GLY A 20 0.79 8.07 2.06
N ALA A 21 0.99 6.77 2.26
CA ALA A 21 1.46 6.27 3.53
C ALA A 21 2.67 7.11 3.99
N PRO A 22 2.77 7.42 5.30
CA PRO A 22 3.77 8.34 5.85
C PRO A 22 5.21 7.89 5.56
N HIS A 23 5.42 6.64 5.18
CA HIS A 23 6.68 6.14 4.67
C HIS A 23 6.63 5.90 3.16
N GLU A 24 7.63 6.40 2.45
CA GLU A 24 7.78 6.16 1.02
C GLU A 24 8.23 4.70 0.78
N PHE A 25 7.40 3.94 0.08
CA PHE A 25 7.71 2.57 -0.34
C PHE A 25 7.89 2.56 -1.86
N PRO A 26 8.93 1.86 -2.38
CA PRO A 26 9.05 1.69 -3.82
C PRO A 26 7.91 0.80 -4.34
N ALA A 27 7.40 1.09 -5.53
CA ALA A 27 6.31 0.31 -6.15
C ALA A 27 6.64 -1.19 -6.27
N SER A 28 7.94 -1.53 -6.40
CA SER A 28 8.40 -2.91 -6.40
C SER A 28 8.15 -3.66 -5.09
N ALA A 29 8.15 -2.97 -3.94
CA ALA A 29 7.85 -3.59 -2.65
C ALA A 29 6.37 -3.98 -2.56
N GLN A 30 5.48 -3.08 -2.98
CA GLN A 30 4.05 -3.37 -3.06
C GLN A 30 3.76 -4.52 -4.02
N ALA A 31 4.42 -4.53 -5.18
CA ALA A 31 4.28 -5.62 -6.15
C ALA A 31 4.73 -6.97 -5.58
N GLN A 32 5.83 -7.01 -4.83
CA GLN A 32 6.32 -8.23 -4.18
C GLN A 32 5.35 -8.74 -3.11
N PHE A 33 4.80 -7.85 -2.28
CA PHE A 33 3.75 -8.21 -1.32
C PHE A 33 2.52 -8.76 -2.06
N SER A 34 2.09 -8.04 -3.11
CA SER A 34 0.89 -8.34 -3.89
C SER A 34 0.98 -9.66 -4.67
N ALA A 35 2.21 -10.14 -4.95
CA ALA A 35 2.43 -11.45 -5.54
C ALA A 35 1.96 -12.61 -4.63
N THR A 36 1.88 -12.38 -3.32
CA THR A 36 1.41 -13.36 -2.33
C THR A 36 0.06 -13.00 -1.72
N CYS A 37 -0.29 -11.72 -1.67
CA CYS A 37 -1.48 -11.19 -1.05
C CYS A 37 -2.10 -10.15 -2.01
N PRO A 38 -2.96 -10.56 -2.96
CA PRO A 38 -3.41 -9.67 -4.03
C PRO A 38 -4.18 -8.47 -3.46
N SER A 39 -3.94 -7.28 -4.01
CA SER A 39 -4.60 -6.04 -3.56
C SER A 39 -6.11 -6.01 -3.77
N SER A 40 -6.67 -6.95 -4.55
CA SER A 40 -8.11 -7.17 -4.68
C SER A 40 -8.75 -7.78 -3.42
N ASP A 41 -7.96 -8.39 -2.54
CA ASP A 41 -8.42 -8.86 -1.24
C ASP A 41 -8.40 -7.68 -0.24
N PRO A 42 -9.55 -7.33 0.39
CA PRO A 42 -9.62 -6.24 1.37
C PRO A 42 -8.65 -6.40 2.54
N VAL A 43 -8.40 -7.62 3.01
CA VAL A 43 -7.45 -7.91 4.10
C VAL A 43 -6.04 -7.55 3.63
N CYS A 44 -5.66 -7.93 2.40
CA CYS A 44 -4.34 -7.66 1.84
C CYS A 44 -4.12 -6.16 1.62
N ALA A 45 -5.12 -5.46 1.05
CA ALA A 45 -5.05 -4.01 0.87
C ALA A 45 -4.90 -3.27 2.20
N CYS A 46 -5.71 -3.63 3.20
CA CYS A 46 -5.61 -3.10 4.56
C CYS A 46 -4.25 -3.38 5.19
N THR A 47 -3.73 -4.61 5.05
CA THR A 47 -2.45 -5.00 5.65
C THR A 47 -1.30 -4.19 5.07
N TRP A 48 -1.29 -4.00 3.74
CA TRP A 48 -0.27 -3.18 3.09
C TRP A 48 -0.30 -1.72 3.56
N ASP A 49 -1.50 -1.11 3.61
CA ASP A 49 -1.64 0.28 4.09
C ASP A 49 -1.13 0.43 5.52
N LYS A 50 -1.44 -0.52 6.41
CA LYS A 50 -0.90 -0.54 7.77
C LYS A 50 0.61 -0.67 7.82
N ILE A 51 1.18 -1.60 7.07
CA ILE A 51 2.64 -1.76 6.99
C ILE A 51 3.29 -0.45 6.56
N ALA A 52 2.80 0.17 5.49
CA ALA A 52 3.37 1.40 4.97
C ALA A 52 3.16 2.60 5.92
N ARG A 53 2.18 2.54 6.83
CA ARG A 53 1.94 3.55 7.87
C ARG A 53 2.76 3.35 9.14
N GLU A 54 3.01 2.10 9.52
CA GLU A 54 3.57 1.75 10.83
C GLU A 54 5.08 1.49 10.78
N MET A 55 5.65 1.23 9.61
CA MET A 55 7.08 0.98 9.46
C MET A 55 7.70 1.58 8.19
N THR A 56 8.98 1.89 8.26
CA THR A 56 9.76 2.34 7.11
C THR A 56 10.03 1.19 6.14
N TYR A 57 10.37 1.53 4.90
CA TYR A 57 10.77 0.53 3.91
C TYR A 57 11.99 -0.29 4.35
N GLU A 58 12.95 0.33 5.06
CA GLU A 58 14.12 -0.37 5.59
C GLU A 58 13.73 -1.41 6.66
N GLN A 59 12.81 -1.05 7.56
CA GLN A 59 12.27 -1.97 8.57
C GLN A 59 11.51 -3.13 7.91
N TYR A 60 10.68 -2.82 6.90
CA TYR A 60 10.00 -3.85 6.12
C TYR A 60 10.99 -4.80 5.44
N GLN A 61 12.06 -4.28 4.84
CA GLN A 61 13.06 -5.13 4.20
C GLN A 61 13.85 -5.97 5.20
N ALA A 62 14.18 -5.43 6.36
CA ALA A 62 14.79 -6.19 7.45
C ALA A 62 13.87 -7.33 7.93
N ALA A 63 12.57 -7.05 8.07
CA ALA A 63 11.56 -8.04 8.41
C ALA A 63 11.43 -9.15 7.36
N VAL A 64 11.36 -8.80 6.07
CA VAL A 64 11.32 -9.76 4.96
C VAL A 64 12.60 -10.60 4.91
N ALA A 65 13.76 -9.99 5.12
CA ALA A 65 15.03 -10.71 5.16
C ALA A 65 15.10 -11.68 6.34
N ARG A 66 14.61 -11.29 7.53
CA ARG A 66 14.50 -12.18 8.69
C ARG A 66 13.57 -13.35 8.41
N PHE A 67 12.39 -13.09 7.84
CA PHE A 67 11.46 -14.15 7.46
C PHE A 67 12.09 -15.15 6.49
N ARG A 68 12.83 -14.68 5.48
CA ARG A 68 13.53 -15.57 4.54
C ARG A 68 14.64 -16.40 5.17
N ARG A 69 15.37 -15.83 6.14
CA ARG A 69 16.50 -16.50 6.80
C ARG A 69 16.06 -17.47 7.89
N GLU A 70 15.07 -17.08 8.67
CA GLU A 70 14.72 -17.73 9.95
C GLU A 70 13.30 -18.30 9.94
N GLY A 71 12.47 -17.99 8.94
CA GLY A 71 11.05 -18.35 8.91
C GLY A 71 10.19 -17.53 9.88
N LEU A 72 10.77 -16.54 10.57
CA LEU A 72 10.11 -15.78 11.62
C LEU A 72 9.53 -14.47 11.07
N MET A 73 8.20 -14.41 10.97
CA MET A 73 7.48 -13.19 10.57
C MET A 73 7.70 -12.07 11.59
N ASP A 74 7.68 -10.82 11.13
CA ASP A 74 7.74 -9.67 12.03
C ASP A 74 6.42 -9.50 12.81
N THR A 75 6.53 -9.10 14.07
CA THR A 75 5.37 -8.95 14.96
C THR A 75 4.46 -7.80 14.54
N HIS A 76 5.01 -6.72 13.99
CA HIS A 76 4.20 -5.61 13.47
C HIS A 76 3.44 -6.04 12.22
N ILE A 77 4.09 -6.76 11.30
CA ILE A 77 3.42 -7.31 10.10
C ILE A 77 2.31 -8.29 10.50
N THR A 78 2.59 -9.15 11.49
CA THR A 78 1.61 -10.12 12.00
C THR A 78 0.42 -9.40 12.65
N HIS A 79 0.69 -8.40 13.48
CA HIS A 79 -0.35 -7.59 14.12
C HIS A 79 -1.19 -6.82 13.11
N ALA A 80 -0.56 -6.17 12.13
CA ALA A 80 -1.26 -5.47 11.05
C ALA A 80 -2.24 -6.39 10.33
N ARG A 81 -1.80 -7.62 10.00
CA ARG A 81 -2.65 -8.62 9.38
C ARG A 81 -3.79 -9.05 10.30
N THR A 82 -3.54 -9.32 11.58
CA THR A 82 -4.58 -9.70 12.55
C THR A 82 -5.68 -8.65 12.60
N VAL A 83 -5.32 -7.38 12.77
CA VAL A 83 -6.29 -6.28 12.80
C VAL A 83 -7.10 -6.22 11.50
N CYS A 84 -6.45 -6.37 10.34
CA CYS A 84 -7.15 -6.34 9.06
C CYS A 84 -8.09 -7.53 8.84
N VAL A 85 -7.73 -8.72 9.33
CA VAL A 85 -8.62 -9.90 9.30
C VAL A 85 -9.84 -9.66 10.18
N GLU A 86 -9.67 -9.06 11.36
CA GLU A 86 -10.78 -8.73 12.26
C GLU A 86 -11.70 -7.64 11.68
N GLN A 87 -11.14 -6.67 10.96
CA GLN A 87 -11.88 -5.58 10.31
C GLN A 87 -12.55 -5.99 9.01
N HIS A 88 -11.95 -6.95 8.30
CA HIS A 88 -12.48 -7.51 7.06
C HIS A 88 -12.71 -9.01 7.25
N PRO A 89 -13.64 -9.42 8.14
CA PRO A 89 -13.95 -10.82 8.30
C PRO A 89 -14.37 -11.34 6.94
N HIS A 90 -13.64 -12.33 6.41
CA HIS A 90 -14.07 -13.01 5.20
C HIS A 90 -15.51 -13.44 5.43
N SER A 91 -16.41 -13.04 4.53
CA SER A 91 -17.74 -13.64 4.44
C SER A 91 -17.58 -15.08 3.97
N GLY A 92 -17.07 -15.93 4.86
CA GLY A 92 -17.06 -17.37 4.73
C GLY A 92 -18.41 -17.87 5.22
N ASN A 93 -19.19 -18.31 4.24
CA ASN A 93 -20.45 -19.07 4.28
C ASN A 93 -20.52 -20.08 5.44
#